data_AF-A0A528C7Y0-F1
#
_entry.id   AF-A0A528C7Y0-F1
#
_cell.length_a   1.000
_cell.length_b   1.000
_cell.length_c   1.000
_cell.angle_alpha   90.00
_cell.angle_beta   90.00
_cell.angle_gamma   90.00
#
_symmetry.space_group_name_H-M   'P 1'
#
loop_
_entity.id
_entity.type
_entity.pdbx_description
1 polymer ?
#
loop_
_entity_poly.entity_id
_entity_poly.type
_entity_poly.pdbx_seq_one_letter_code
_entity_poly.pdbx_strand_id
1 'polypeptide(L)' 'RKDAAGNRSVEAQVDVPGTPEEVWNAIATGPGISQWFVPSELEGRIGGTAISHFATDGSMDAVATITA' A
#
# COMPACT_ATOMS: atom_id res chain seq x y z
N ARG A 1 4.12 18.39 5.49
CA ARG A 1 5.18 19.37 5.92
C ARG A 1 6.49 18.97 5.24
N LYS A 2 7.37 19.90 4.82
CA LYS A 2 8.69 19.55 4.24
C LYS A 2 9.74 19.53 5.36
N ASP A 3 10.51 18.45 5.49
CA ASP A 3 11.60 18.37 6.47
C ASP A 3 12.90 19.01 5.93
N ALA A 4 13.96 19.01 6.74
CA ALA A 4 15.26 19.58 6.37
C ALA A 4 15.96 18.84 5.22
N ALA A 5 15.69 17.54 5.06
CA ALA A 5 16.20 16.72 3.96
C ALA A 5 15.37 16.92 2.67
N GLY A 6 14.22 17.57 2.78
CA GLY A 6 13.33 17.90 1.69
C GLY A 6 12.21 16.91 1.46
N ASN A 7 12.04 15.92 2.33
CA ASN A 7 10.96 14.95 2.26
C ASN A 7 9.63 15.63 2.60
N ARG A 8 8.55 15.18 1.98
CA ARG A 8 7.19 15.65 2.26
C ARG A 8 6.41 14.53 2.92
N SER A 9 5.74 14.85 4.02
CA SER A 9 4.80 13.93 4.68
C SER A 9 3.35 14.38 4.51
N VAL A 10 2.47 13.38 4.40
CA VAL A 10 1.02 13.46 4.46
C VAL A 10 0.57 12.43 5.50
N GLU A 11 -0.39 12.81 6.35
CA GLU A 11 -0.95 11.96 7.40
C GLU A 11 -2.47 12.03 7.32
N ALA A 12 -3.12 10.87 7.42
CA ALA A 12 -4.57 10.72 7.44
C ALA A 12 -4.94 9.62 8.43
N GLN A 13 -6.04 9.81 9.15
CA GLN A 13 -6.58 8.84 10.10
C GLN A 13 -8.06 8.64 9.84
N VAL A 14 -8.52 7.40 9.98
CA VAL A 14 -9.92 7.02 9.86
C VAL A 14 -10.23 5.87 10.82
N ASP A 15 -11.40 5.91 11.45
CA ASP A 15 -11.92 4.79 12.22
C ASP A 15 -12.71 3.87 11.29
N VAL A 16 -12.39 2.57 11.30
CA VAL A 16 -13.05 1.57 10.47
C VAL A 16 -13.61 0.44 11.34
N PRO A 17 -14.77 -0.14 10.97
CA PRO A 17 -15.28 -1.33 11.66
C PRO A 17 -14.42 -2.55 11.35
N GLY A 18 -14.30 -3.46 12.32
CA GLY A 18 -13.57 -4.73 12.19
C GLY A 18 -12.54 -4.92 13.29
N THR A 19 -12.00 -6.13 13.40
CA THR A 19 -10.86 -6.41 14.30
C THR A 19 -9.54 -5.93 13.66
N PRO A 20 -8.48 -5.72 14.46
CA PRO A 20 -7.16 -5.40 13.92
C PRO A 20 -6.67 -6.39 12.86
N GLU A 21 -6.95 -7.68 13.02
CA GLU A 21 -6.57 -8.73 12.07
C GLU A 21 -7.32 -8.62 10.74
N GLU A 22 -8.61 -8.31 10.79
CA GLU A 22 -9.43 -8.07 9.59
C GLU A 22 -8.92 -6.85 8.82
N VAL A 23 -8.65 -5.75 9.53
CA VAL A 23 -8.09 -4.53 8.95
C VAL A 23 -6.70 -4.80 8.37
N TRP A 24 -5.85 -5.52 9.10
CA TRP A 24 -4.52 -5.89 8.63
C TRP A 24 -4.59 -6.69 7.32
N ASN A 25 -5.46 -7.70 7.25
CA ASN A 25 -5.64 -8.47 6.02
C ASN A 25 -6.10 -7.60 4.84
N ALA A 26 -6.93 -6.59 5.09
CA ALA A 26 -7.41 -5.65 4.08
C ALA A 26 -6.35 -4.66 3.56
N ILE A 27 -5.29 -4.37 4.34
CA ILE A 27 -4.26 -3.37 3.96
C ILE A 27 -2.87 -3.96 3.71
N ALA A 28 -2.60 -5.19 4.14
CA ALA A 28 -1.27 -5.80 4.08
C ALA A 28 -1.17 -6.98 3.10
N THR A 29 -2.20 -7.20 2.27
CA THR A 29 -2.22 -8.28 1.27
C THR A 29 -2.67 -7.76 -0.09
N GLY A 30 -2.16 -8.36 -1.18
CA GLY A 30 -2.58 -8.02 -2.54
C GLY A 30 -4.10 -8.16 -2.74
N PRO A 31 -4.72 -9.30 -2.38
CA PRO A 31 -6.17 -9.47 -2.45
C PRO A 31 -6.94 -8.45 -1.60
N GLY A 32 -6.48 -8.16 -0.38
CA GLY A 32 -7.14 -7.20 0.52
C GLY A 32 -7.14 -5.78 -0.03
N ILE A 33 -5.97 -5.26 -0.43
CA ILE A 33 -5.83 -3.91 -0.99
C ILE A 33 -6.68 -3.77 -2.27
N SER A 34 -6.66 -4.80 -3.12
CA SER A 34 -7.39 -4.82 -4.40
C SER A 34 -8.91 -4.72 -4.23
N GLN A 35 -9.48 -4.97 -3.04
CA GLN A 35 -10.92 -4.83 -2.81
C GLN A 35 -11.39 -3.37 -2.68
N TRP A 36 -10.49 -2.43 -2.37
CA TRP A 36 -10.89 -1.05 -2.05
C TRP A 36 -10.00 0.04 -2.64
N PHE A 37 -8.80 -0.29 -3.11
CA PHE A 37 -7.88 0.67 -3.74
C PHE A 37 -7.75 0.40 -5.24
N VAL A 38 -6.56 0.05 -5.72
CA VAL A 38 -6.29 -0.38 -7.10
C VAL A 38 -5.80 -1.83 -7.09
N PRO A 39 -5.89 -2.56 -8.21
CA PRO A 39 -5.29 -3.88 -8.32
C PRO A 39 -3.83 -3.83 -7.84
N SER A 40 -3.49 -4.73 -6.93
CA SER A 40 -2.21 -4.69 -6.24
C SER A 40 -1.65 -6.09 -5.98
N GLU A 41 -0.34 -6.23 -6.14
CA GLU A 41 0.42 -7.45 -5.88
C GLU A 41 1.41 -7.20 -4.74
N LEU A 42 1.46 -8.09 -3.75
CA LEU A 42 2.35 -7.99 -2.59
C LEU A 42 3.01 -9.35 -2.31
N GLU A 43 4.35 -9.38 -2.20
CA GLU A 43 5.09 -10.57 -1.79
C GLU A 43 5.09 -10.82 -0.27
N GLY A 44 4.66 -9.85 0.54
CA GLY A 44 4.42 -10.04 1.99
C GLY A 44 5.65 -10.32 2.85
N ARG A 45 6.86 -9.95 2.40
CA ARG A 45 8.12 -10.14 3.13
C ARG A 45 9.04 -8.93 2.97
N ILE A 46 9.91 -8.69 3.96
CA ILE A 46 10.98 -7.69 3.86
C ILE A 46 11.87 -8.01 2.64
N GLY A 47 12.21 -6.98 1.88
CA GLY A 47 12.91 -7.08 0.60
C GLY A 47 12.04 -7.65 -0.53
N GLY A 48 10.75 -7.87 -0.29
CA GLY A 48 9.79 -8.25 -1.32
C GLY A 48 9.25 -7.05 -2.07
N THR A 49 8.60 -7.34 -3.21
CA THR A 49 8.03 -6.31 -4.08
C THR A 49 6.56 -6.06 -3.75
N ALA A 50 6.15 -4.79 -3.80
CA ALA A 50 4.77 -4.35 -3.83
C ALA A 50 4.52 -3.56 -5.13
N ILE A 51 3.43 -3.86 -5.82
CA ILE A 51 3.02 -3.19 -7.06
C ILE A 51 1.57 -2.71 -6.92
N SER A 52 1.31 -1.47 -7.30
CA SER A 52 -0.04 -0.92 -7.46
C SER A 52 -0.26 -0.51 -8.91
N HIS A 53 -1.27 -1.09 -9.56
CA HIS A 53 -1.56 -0.90 -10.98
C HIS A 53 -2.58 0.22 -11.20
N PHE A 54 -2.12 1.44 -11.51
CA PHE A 54 -3.02 2.57 -11.79
C PHE A 54 -3.54 2.60 -13.24
N ALA A 55 -3.00 1.76 -14.12
CA ALA A 55 -3.48 1.53 -15.48
C ALA A 55 -3.56 0.03 -15.76
N THR A 56 -4.54 -0.40 -16.56
CA THR A 56 -4.75 -1.82 -16.88
C THR A 56 -3.67 -2.43 -17.76
N ASP A 57 -2.87 -1.58 -18.43
CA ASP A 57 -1.78 -1.99 -19.33
C ASP A 57 -0.40 -1.91 -18.65
N GLY A 58 -0.36 -1.63 -17.34
CA GLY A 58 0.87 -1.52 -16.56
C GLY A 58 1.67 -0.24 -16.81
N SER A 59 1.20 0.67 -17.67
CA SER A 59 1.91 1.91 -18.00
C SER A 59 2.08 2.88 -16.82
N MET A 60 1.28 2.69 -15.76
CA MET A 60 1.30 3.49 -14.53
C MET A 60 1.48 2.61 -13.29
N ASP A 61 2.34 1.60 -13.37
CA ASP A 61 2.68 0.79 -12.21
C ASP A 61 3.55 1.57 -11.22
N ALA A 62 3.08 1.64 -9.97
CA ALA A 62 3.89 2.10 -8.86
C ALA A 62 4.55 0.88 -8.19
N VAL A 63 5.87 0.77 -8.35
CA VAL A 63 6.66 -0.35 -7.81
C VAL A 63 7.44 0.12 -6.58
N ALA A 64 7.38 -0.66 -5.50
CA ALA A 64 8.08 -0.40 -4.25
C ALA A 64 8.72 -1.66 -3.66
N THR A 65 9.75 -1.46 -2.84
CA THR A 65 10.37 -2.51 -2.02
C THR A 65 9.86 -2.40 -0.58
N ILE A 66 9.44 -3.53 -0.02
CA ILE A 66 9.03 -3.63 1.39
C ILE A 66 10.29 -3.56 2.27
N THR A 67 10.36 -2.58 3.16
CA THR A 67 11.57 -2.28 3.95
C THR A 67 11.48 -2.63 5.43
N ALA A 68 10.27 -2.78 5.98
CA ALA A 68 10.00 -3.15 7.36
C ALA A 68 8.63 -3.83 7.47
#